data_AF-A0A1J5KF95-F1
#
_entry.id   AF-A0A1J5KF95-F1
#
_cell.length_a   1.000
_cell.length_b   1.000
_cell.length_c   1.000
_cell.angle_alpha   90.00
_cell.angle_beta   90.00
_cell.angle_gamma   90.00
#
_symmetry.space_group_name_H-M   'P 1'
#
loop_
_entity.id
_entity.type
_entity.pdbx_description
1 polymer ?
#
loop_
_entity_poly.entity_id
_entity_poly.type
_entity_poly.pdbx_seq_one_letter_code
_entity_poly.pdbx_strand_id
1 'polypeptide(L)'
;MLTNCKKQHEAPKEKYCGIEVTGFEIMDLKTIANKGYTYTDEDKALAGDMMRAVEEIPNNSYKAKFSFFMKDENTIGMYIIGPDDQAAVEKISCLLLQEDFDGRLPENRKLLFYTDDHANLVAAIKSKTE
;
A
#
# COMPACT_ATOMS: atom_id res chain seq x y z
N MET A 1 -6.08 28.53 -30.66
CA MET A 1 -6.34 27.07 -30.60
C MET A 1 -5.42 26.50 -29.56
N LEU A 2 -5.96 26.00 -28.44
CA LEU A 2 -5.18 25.34 -27.41
C LEU A 2 -4.72 23.99 -27.96
N THR A 3 -3.42 23.90 -28.25
CA THR A 3 -2.77 22.72 -28.77
C THR A 3 -2.98 21.56 -27.79
N ASN A 4 -3.69 20.53 -28.27
CA ASN A 4 -3.95 19.27 -27.59
C ASN A 4 -2.78 18.81 -26.72
N CYS A 5 -2.96 18.76 -25.40
CA CYS A 5 -2.16 17.91 -24.52
C CYS A 5 -2.49 16.45 -24.83
N LYS A 6 -1.93 15.89 -25.90
CA LYS A 6 -1.83 14.43 -26.07
C LYS A 6 -0.78 13.92 -25.09
N LYS A 7 -1.08 13.93 -23.78
CA LYS A 7 -0.35 13.09 -22.84
C LYS A 7 -0.71 11.67 -23.22
N GLN A 8 0.20 10.97 -23.90
CA GLN A 8 0.19 9.51 -23.88
C GLN A 8 0.06 9.13 -22.41
N HIS A 9 -1.03 8.44 -22.05
CA HIS A 9 -1.09 7.77 -20.77
C HIS A 9 0.11 6.83 -20.76
N GLU A 10 1.16 7.19 -20.02
CA GLU A 10 2.27 6.28 -19.77
C GLU A 10 1.67 4.98 -19.24
N ALA A 11 2.04 3.86 -19.86
CA ALA A 11 1.56 2.56 -19.41
C ALA A 11 1.90 2.40 -17.93
N PRO A 12 1.02 1.77 -17.13
CA PRO A 12 1.29 1.59 -15.71
C PRO A 12 2.66 0.91 -15.53
N LYS A 13 3.52 1.53 -14.72
CA LYS A 13 4.86 1.02 -14.50
C LYS A 13 4.80 -0.08 -13.44
N GLU A 14 5.12 -1.31 -13.82
CA GLU A 14 5.23 -2.41 -12.86
C GLU A 14 6.30 -2.09 -11.81
N LYS A 15 6.01 -2.43 -10.55
CA LYS A 15 6.92 -2.24 -9.43
C LYS A 15 6.68 -3.34 -8.41
N TYR A 16 7.72 -4.14 -8.16
CA TYR A 16 7.63 -5.34 -7.33
C TYR A 16 6.49 -6.25 -7.81
N CYS A 17 5.61 -6.72 -6.94
CA CYS A 17 4.44 -7.52 -7.30
C CYS A 17 3.20 -6.71 -7.75
N GLY A 18 3.32 -5.39 -7.92
CA GLY A 18 2.20 -4.51 -8.25
C GLY A 18 2.52 -3.47 -9.33
N ILE A 19 1.82 -2.35 -9.26
CA ILE A 19 1.97 -1.20 -10.15
C ILE A 19 2.34 0.03 -9.32
N GLU A 20 3.28 0.83 -9.81
CA GLU A 20 3.62 2.12 -9.21
C GLU A 20 2.44 3.08 -9.25
N VAL A 21 2.07 3.62 -8.08
CA VAL A 21 1.02 4.63 -7.98
C VAL A 21 1.56 5.95 -8.52
N THR A 22 0.78 6.59 -9.40
CA THR A 22 1.19 7.87 -9.99
C THR A 22 1.25 8.99 -8.95
N GLY A 23 2.03 10.04 -9.21
CA GLY A 23 2.13 11.20 -8.31
C GLY A 23 0.77 11.85 -7.99
N PHE A 24 -0.11 11.98 -8.99
CA PHE A 24 -1.46 12.51 -8.79
C PHE A 24 -2.30 11.60 -7.89
N GLU A 25 -2.25 10.28 -8.12
CA GLU A 25 -2.99 9.34 -7.28
C GLU A 25 -2.44 9.31 -5.84
N ILE A 26 -1.14 9.47 -5.63
CA ILE A 26 -0.57 9.63 -4.28
C ILE A 26 -1.15 10.86 -3.58
N MET A 27 -1.30 11.99 -4.30
CA MET A 27 -1.89 13.20 -3.73
C MET A 27 -3.35 12.97 -3.31
N ASP A 28 -4.14 12.31 -4.15
CA ASP A 28 -5.53 11.97 -3.84
C ASP A 28 -5.64 11.04 -2.62
N LEU A 29 -4.77 10.03 -2.54
CA LEU A 29 -4.72 9.11 -1.40
C LEU A 29 -4.36 9.84 -0.09
N LYS A 30 -3.42 10.79 -0.13
CA LYS A 30 -3.10 11.64 1.03
C LYS A 30 -4.30 12.50 1.44
N THR A 31 -5.06 13.04 0.49
CA THR A 31 -6.28 13.79 0.79
C THR A 31 -7.35 12.90 1.44
N ILE A 32 -7.51 11.66 0.97
CA ILE A 32 -8.41 10.68 1.61
C ILE A 32 -7.93 10.41 3.03
N ALA A 33 -6.65 10.13 3.21
CA ALA A 33 -6.08 9.83 4.53
C ALA A 33 -6.20 10.96 5.55
N ASN A 34 -6.11 12.22 5.11
CA ASN A 34 -6.30 13.38 5.98
C ASN A 34 -7.71 13.47 6.57
N LYS A 35 -8.70 12.76 6.01
CA LYS A 35 -10.05 12.68 6.59
C LYS A 35 -10.11 11.75 7.81
N GLY A 36 -9.07 10.94 8.01
CA GLY A 36 -9.03 9.89 9.02
C GLY A 36 -9.85 8.66 8.62
N TYR A 37 -9.58 7.55 9.31
CA TYR A 37 -10.30 6.29 9.16
C TYR A 37 -10.70 5.79 10.55
N THR A 38 -11.95 5.32 10.68
CA THR A 38 -12.45 4.76 11.95
C THR A 38 -12.26 3.26 11.94
N TYR A 39 -11.42 2.76 12.84
CA TYR A 39 -11.12 1.34 12.94
C TYR A 39 -12.24 0.57 13.63
N THR A 40 -12.63 -0.53 13.00
CA THR A 40 -13.37 -1.60 13.65
C THR A 40 -12.42 -2.52 14.43
N ASP A 41 -12.97 -3.40 15.27
CA ASP A 41 -12.15 -4.42 15.95
C ASP A 41 -11.63 -5.47 14.97
N GLU A 42 -12.36 -5.75 13.89
CA GLU A 42 -11.90 -6.60 12.79
C GLU A 42 -10.69 -5.98 12.07
N ASP A 43 -10.70 -4.66 11.85
CA ASP A 43 -9.57 -3.97 11.23
C ASP A 43 -8.31 -4.06 12.10
N LYS A 44 -8.45 -3.95 13.42
CA LYS A 44 -7.33 -4.10 14.36
C LYS A 44 -6.78 -5.54 14.33
N ALA A 45 -7.67 -6.53 14.29
CA ALA A 45 -7.28 -7.93 14.20
C ALA A 45 -6.54 -8.22 12.89
N LEU A 46 -7.08 -7.76 11.75
CA LEU A 46 -6.45 -7.87 10.44
C LEU A 46 -5.07 -7.20 10.42
N ALA A 47 -4.96 -5.95 10.91
CA ALA A 47 -3.68 -5.26 10.99
C ALA A 47 -2.67 -6.03 11.86
N GLY A 48 -3.11 -6.62 12.98
CA GLY A 48 -2.26 -7.47 13.83
C GLY A 48 -1.79 -8.75 13.15
N ASP A 49 -2.67 -9.42 12.40
CA ASP A 49 -2.32 -10.61 11.62
C ASP A 49 -1.34 -10.26 10.50
N MET A 50 -1.52 -9.13 9.83
CA MET A 50 -0.57 -8.60 8.84
C MET A 50 0.81 -8.29 9.45
N MET A 51 0.86 -7.70 10.64
CA MET A 51 2.13 -7.48 11.37
C MET A 51 2.84 -8.80 11.64
N ARG A 52 2.11 -9.80 12.15
CA ARG A 52 2.67 -11.12 12.43
C ARG A 52 3.18 -11.80 11.16
N ALA A 53 2.40 -11.79 10.08
CA ALA A 53 2.78 -12.38 8.81
C ALA A 53 4.05 -11.74 8.23
N VAL A 54 4.23 -10.42 8.39
CA VAL A 54 5.47 -9.76 8.00
C VAL A 54 6.64 -10.19 8.90
N GLU A 55 6.47 -10.24 10.22
CA GLU A 55 7.51 -10.67 11.15
C GLU A 55 7.97 -12.13 10.90
N GLU A 56 7.11 -12.98 10.35
CA GLU A 56 7.42 -14.37 10.01
C GLU A 56 8.17 -14.54 8.67
N ILE A 57 8.36 -13.46 7.88
CA ILE A 57 9.16 -13.51 6.66
C ILE A 57 10.60 -13.95 7.00
N PRO A 58 11.16 -14.97 6.33
CA PRO A 58 12.52 -15.44 6.63
C PRO A 58 13.58 -14.34 6.50
N ASN A 59 14.46 -14.27 7.50
CA ASN A 59 15.50 -13.24 7.64
C ASN A 59 14.95 -11.81 7.72
N ASN A 60 13.69 -11.65 8.14
CA ASN A 60 13.13 -10.34 8.41
C ASN A 60 13.38 -9.94 9.88
N SER A 61 14.18 -8.89 10.08
CA SER A 61 14.33 -8.25 11.39
C SER A 61 13.45 -7.01 11.55
N TYR A 62 12.63 -6.69 10.54
CA TYR A 62 11.88 -5.45 10.47
C TYR A 62 10.52 -5.59 11.13
N LYS A 63 10.13 -4.54 11.84
CA LYS A 63 8.78 -4.38 12.38
C LYS A 63 8.02 -3.43 11.48
N ALA A 64 7.09 -3.96 10.69
CA ALA A 64 6.17 -3.13 9.93
C ALA A 64 4.99 -2.73 10.82
N LYS A 65 4.55 -1.47 10.69
CA LYS A 65 3.28 -1.01 11.25
C LYS A 65 2.34 -0.66 10.12
N PHE A 66 1.10 -1.11 10.25
CA PHE A 66 0.05 -0.85 9.28
C PHE A 66 -0.92 0.19 9.82
N SER A 67 -1.32 1.12 8.96
CA SER A 67 -2.45 1.99 9.23
C SER A 67 -3.34 2.14 8.00
N PHE A 68 -4.60 1.74 8.11
CA PHE A 68 -5.63 1.92 7.09
C PHE A 68 -6.06 3.38 7.06
N PHE A 69 -6.15 3.91 5.85
CA PHE A 69 -6.71 5.23 5.59
C PHE A 69 -8.01 5.17 4.77
N MET A 70 -8.32 4.00 4.23
CA MET A 70 -9.62 3.66 3.67
C MET A 70 -9.77 2.13 3.62
N LYS A 71 -10.99 1.65 3.78
CA LYS A 71 -11.36 0.25 3.53
C LYS A 71 -12.85 0.20 3.20
N ASP A 72 -13.18 -0.50 2.12
CA ASP A 72 -14.52 -0.94 1.78
C ASP A 72 -14.45 -2.38 1.25
N GLU A 73 -15.57 -2.92 0.74
CA GLU A 73 -15.64 -4.30 0.24
C GLU A 73 -14.68 -4.57 -0.94
N ASN A 74 -14.31 -3.54 -1.70
CA ASN A 74 -13.53 -3.68 -2.94
C ASN A 74 -12.11 -3.15 -2.82
N THR A 75 -11.89 -2.16 -1.94
CA THR A 75 -10.64 -1.41 -1.86
C THR A 75 -10.13 -1.25 -0.44
N ILE A 76 -8.83 -1.38 -0.26
CA ILE A 76 -8.13 -0.97 0.95
C ILE A 76 -6.94 -0.08 0.63
N GLY A 77 -6.78 0.98 1.42
CA GLY A 77 -5.64 1.89 1.36
C GLY A 77 -4.90 1.88 2.67
N MET A 78 -3.59 1.62 2.62
CA MET A 78 -2.75 1.39 3.80
C MET A 78 -1.47 2.22 3.75
N TYR A 79 -1.15 2.83 4.88
CA TYR A 79 0.19 3.23 5.24
C TYR A 79 0.94 2.04 5.83
N ILE A 80 2.17 1.86 5.35
CA ILE A 80 3.08 0.84 5.85
C ILE A 80 4.32 1.58 6.31
N ILE A 81 4.50 1.65 7.62
CA ILE A 81 5.70 2.21 8.23
C ILE A 81 6.66 1.04 8.42
N GLY A 82 7.83 1.13 7.82
CA GLY A 82 8.79 0.04 7.87
C GLY A 82 10.13 0.43 7.28
N PRO A 83 10.94 -0.55 6.85
CA PRO A 83 12.28 -0.30 6.36
C PRO A 83 12.27 0.51 5.05
N ASP A 84 13.33 1.27 4.84
CA ASP A 84 13.63 1.97 3.58
C ASP A 84 14.41 1.10 2.58
N ASP A 85 14.86 -0.08 3.00
CA ASP A 85 15.46 -1.10 2.16
C ASP A 85 14.47 -1.59 1.08
N GLN A 86 14.90 -1.49 -0.17
CA GLN A 86 14.14 -1.91 -1.33
C GLN A 86 13.76 -3.40 -1.29
N ALA A 87 14.62 -4.28 -0.79
CA ALA A 87 14.36 -5.72 -0.76
C ALA A 87 13.26 -6.08 0.25
N ALA A 88 13.23 -5.41 1.40
CA ALA A 88 12.18 -5.56 2.39
C ALA A 88 10.85 -4.97 1.93
N VAL A 89 10.87 -3.78 1.31
CA VAL A 89 9.69 -3.17 0.70
C VAL A 89 9.10 -4.11 -0.36
N GLU A 90 9.94 -4.72 -1.21
CA GLU A 90 9.50 -5.71 -2.19
C GLU A 90 8.79 -6.89 -1.53
N LYS A 91 9.44 -7.55 -0.55
CA LYS A 91 8.87 -8.71 0.14
C LYS A 91 7.54 -8.41 0.81
N ILE A 92 7.46 -7.30 1.55
CA ILE A 92 6.24 -6.87 2.23
C ILE A 92 5.16 -6.55 1.18
N SER A 93 5.51 -5.83 0.11
CA SER A 93 4.54 -5.51 -0.95
C SER A 93 3.99 -6.77 -1.60
N CYS A 94 4.82 -7.77 -1.87
CA CYS A 94 4.40 -9.02 -2.49
C CYS A 94 3.46 -9.80 -1.58
N LEU A 95 3.82 -9.98 -0.30
CA LEU A 95 2.94 -10.61 0.69
C LEU A 95 1.56 -9.94 0.71
N LEU A 96 1.53 -8.61 0.82
CA LEU A 96 0.29 -7.85 0.97
C LEU A 96 -0.50 -7.71 -0.32
N LEU A 97 0.06 -7.99 -1.49
CA LEU A 97 -0.65 -7.98 -2.77
C LEU A 97 -1.12 -9.37 -3.21
N GLN A 98 -0.54 -10.44 -2.64
CA GLN A 98 -0.84 -11.82 -3.02
C GLN A 98 -1.73 -12.55 -2.00
N GLU A 99 -1.58 -12.27 -0.70
CA GLU A 99 -2.37 -12.93 0.36
C GLU A 99 -3.71 -12.23 0.59
N ASP A 100 -4.80 -12.96 0.80
CA ASP A 100 -6.14 -12.39 1.04
C ASP A 100 -6.54 -12.32 2.53
N PHE A 101 -5.73 -12.89 3.42
CA PHE A 101 -5.96 -12.95 4.87
C PHE A 101 -7.35 -13.49 5.23
N ASP A 102 -7.68 -14.68 4.70
CA ASP A 102 -8.98 -15.32 4.87
C ASP A 102 -10.13 -14.50 4.24
N GLY A 103 -9.83 -13.83 3.12
CA GLY A 103 -10.76 -12.96 2.40
C GLY A 103 -11.00 -11.59 3.05
N ARG A 104 -10.25 -11.22 4.09
CA ARG A 104 -10.39 -9.93 4.80
C ARG A 104 -9.71 -8.77 4.09
N LEU A 105 -8.77 -9.04 3.18
CA LEU A 105 -8.16 -8.03 2.32
C LEU A 105 -8.89 -7.93 0.98
N PRO A 106 -9.47 -6.76 0.65
CA PRO A 106 -10.05 -6.52 -0.67
C PRO A 106 -9.02 -6.67 -1.81
N GLU A 107 -9.51 -6.95 -3.01
CA GLU A 107 -8.67 -7.15 -4.21
C GLU A 107 -7.89 -5.89 -4.60
N ASN A 108 -8.51 -4.70 -4.50
CA ASN A 108 -7.87 -3.45 -4.85
C ASN A 108 -7.11 -2.88 -3.66
N ARG A 109 -5.78 -2.99 -3.69
CA ARG A 109 -4.93 -2.61 -2.57
C ARG A 109 -4.07 -1.43 -2.98
N LYS A 110 -3.97 -0.42 -2.12
CA LYS A 110 -3.15 0.77 -2.32
C LYS A 110 -2.20 0.93 -1.13
N LEU A 111 -0.94 0.62 -1.36
CA LEU A 111 0.10 0.53 -0.34
C LEU A 111 1.02 1.75 -0.44
N LEU A 112 1.10 2.54 0.62
CA LEU A 112 2.02 3.66 0.74
C LEU A 112 3.07 3.34 1.80
N PHE A 113 4.30 3.08 1.35
CA PHE A 113 5.43 2.73 2.19
C PHE A 113 6.19 3.96 2.65
N TYR A 114 6.35 4.10 3.96
CA TYR A 114 7.05 5.20 4.61
C TYR A 114 8.16 4.68 5.52
N THR A 115 9.18 5.51 5.69
CA THR A 115 10.20 5.35 6.74
C THR A 115 9.60 5.55 8.13
N ASP A 116 10.32 5.10 9.16
CA ASP A 116 9.91 5.13 10.57
C ASP A 116 9.45 6.52 11.09
N ASP A 117 9.88 7.61 10.47
CA ASP A 117 9.52 8.99 10.81
C ASP A 117 8.29 9.52 10.05
N HIS A 118 7.63 8.71 9.22
CA HIS A 118 6.57 9.11 8.29
C HIS A 118 6.95 10.24 7.32
N ALA A 119 8.22 10.65 7.29
CA ALA A 119 8.64 11.84 6.56
C ALA A 119 8.87 11.54 5.08
N ASN A 120 9.31 10.32 4.77
CA ASN A 120 9.73 9.95 3.41
C ASN A 120 8.91 8.79 2.87
N LEU A 121 8.24 9.03 1.74
CA LEU A 121 7.57 7.99 0.96
C LEU A 121 8.63 7.22 0.16
N VAL A 122 8.82 5.95 0.50
CA VAL A 122 9.80 5.04 -0.11
C VAL A 122 9.23 4.42 -1.38
N ALA A 123 7.97 3.98 -1.33
CA ALA A 123 7.27 3.42 -2.46
C ALA A 123 5.76 3.63 -2.33
N ALA A 124 5.08 3.74 -3.46
CA ALA A 124 3.63 3.68 -3.53
C ALA A 124 3.26 2.65 -4.59
N ILE A 125 2.57 1.59 -4.18
CA ILE A 125 2.30 0.41 -5.00
C ILE A 125 0.82 0.08 -4.88
N LYS A 126 0.19 -0.27 -5.99
CA LYS A 126 -1.17 -0.78 -6.01
C LYS A 126 -1.27 -2.16 -6.65
N SER A 127 -2.34 -2.89 -6.36
CA SER A 127 -2.68 -4.14 -7.05
C SER A 127 -2.64 -3.95 -8.56
N LYS A 128 -2.25 -5.01 -9.28
CA LYS A 128 -2.50 -5.09 -10.72
C LYS A 128 -4.00 -5.22 -10.92
N THR A 129 -4.61 -4.33 -11.69
CA THR A 129 -5.95 -4.57 -12.23
C THR A 129 -5.80 -5.65 -13.30
N GLU A 130 -6.43 -6.80 -13.10
CA GLU A 130 -6.65 -7.80 -14.15
C GLU A 130 -7.63 -7.28 -15.21
#